data_AF-A0A811YG96-F1
#
_entry.id   AF-A0A811YG96-F1
#
_cell.length_a   1.000
_cell.length_b   1.000
_cell.length_c   1.000
_cell.angle_alpha   90.00
_cell.angle_beta   90.00
_cell.angle_gamma   90.00
#
_symmetry.space_group_name_H-M   'P 1'
#
loop_
_entity.id
_entity.type
_entity.pdbx_description
1 polymer ?
#
loop_
_entity_poly.entity_id
_entity_poly.type
_entity_poly.pdbx_seq_one_letter_code
_entity_poly.pdbx_strand_id
1 'polypeptide(L)' 'MEFWLSGVKISQAAADVKQFCLQNAPHDPLLTRVSASTNPFRPQKVCSFL' A
#
# COMPACT_ATOMS: atom_id res chain seq x y z
N MET A 1 -30.63 9.95 -11.79
CA MET A 1 -30.93 10.82 -10.64
C MET A 1 -29.69 10.84 -9.76
N GLU A 2 -28.77 11.77 -10.01
CA GLU A 2 -27.54 11.98 -9.22
C GLU A 2 -27.75 13.16 -8.24
N PHE A 3 -28.95 13.29 -7.68
CA PHE A 3 -29.36 14.52 -6.97
C PHE A 3 -28.86 14.58 -5.52
N TRP A 4 -28.32 13.47 -5.00
CA TRP A 4 -27.92 13.29 -3.60
C TRP A 4 -26.41 13.11 -3.40
N LEU A 5 -25.61 13.18 -4.47
CA LEU A 5 -24.16 13.21 -4.36
C LEU A 5 -23.74 14.64 -4.06
N SER A 6 -23.71 14.98 -2.77
CA SER A 6 -23.05 16.21 -2.33
C SER A 6 -21.57 16.11 -2.69
N GLY A 7 -21.16 16.87 -3.70
CA GLY A 7 -19.79 16.87 -4.19
C GLY A 7 -18.83 17.32 -3.09
N VAL A 8 -17.81 16.52 -2.81
CA VAL A 8 -16.68 16.92 -1.99
C VAL A 8 -15.79 17.88 -2.79
N LYS A 9 -15.22 18.91 -2.13
CA LYS A 9 -14.22 19.76 -2.78
C LYS A 9 -13.05 18.88 -3.24
N ILE A 10 -12.63 19.02 -4.50
CA ILE A 10 -11.53 18.23 -5.06
C ILE A 10 -10.26 18.38 -4.20
N SER A 11 -9.99 19.58 -3.70
CA SER A 11 -8.87 19.84 -2.79
C SER A 11 -8.97 19.06 -1.48
N GLN A 12 -10.18 18.91 -0.92
CA GLN A 12 -10.41 18.13 0.29
C GLN A 12 -10.22 16.64 0.01
N ALA A 13 -10.84 16.11 -1.06
CA ALA A 13 -10.67 14.72 -1.45
C ALA A 13 -9.19 14.37 -1.71
N ALA A 14 -8.44 15.26 -2.37
CA ALA A 14 -7.01 15.07 -2.60
C ALA A 14 -6.20 15.07 -1.30
N ALA A 15 -6.54 15.94 -0.33
CA ALA A 15 -5.90 15.96 0.98
C ALA A 15 -6.17 14.67 1.76
N ASP A 16 -7.41 14.18 1.73
CA ASP A 16 -7.82 12.95 2.41
C ASP A 16 -7.12 11.73 1.82
N VAL A 17 -7.05 11.63 0.49
CA VAL A 17 -6.31 10.57 -0.22
C VAL A 17 -4.82 10.62 0.14
N LYS A 18 -4.21 11.81 0.11
CA LYS A 18 -2.80 11.97 0.48
C LYS A 18 -2.55 11.50 1.91
N GLN A 19 -3.42 11.90 2.85
CA GLN A 19 -3.29 11.53 4.25
C GLN A 19 -3.42 10.02 4.45
N PHE A 20 -4.38 9.38 3.78
CA PHE A 20 -4.53 7.94 3.78
C PHE A 20 -3.27 7.24 3.27
N CYS A 21 -2.71 7.69 2.14
CA CYS A 21 -1.48 7.13 1.60
C CYS A 21 -0.30 7.28 2.58
N LEU A 22 -0.14 8.44 3.22
CA LEU A 22 0.96 8.66 4.17
C LEU A 22 0.86 7.77 5.41
N GLN A 23 -0.34 7.54 5.92
CA GLN A 23 -0.57 6.66 7.07
C GLN A 23 -0.28 5.20 6.73
N ASN A 24 -0.60 4.77 5.52
CA ASN A 24 -0.45 3.37 5.11
C ASN A 24 0.89 3.07 4.42
N ALA A 25 1.64 4.08 3.99
CA ALA A 25 2.91 3.91 3.29
C ALA A 25 3.94 3.04 4.04
N PRO A 26 4.11 3.14 5.39
CA PRO A 26 5.01 2.26 6.13
C PRO A 26 4.56 0.79 6.15
N HIS A 27 3.29 0.53 5.90
CA HIS A 27 2.70 -0.81 5.91
C HIS A 27 2.68 -1.44 4.52
N ASP A 28 2.98 -0.67 3.47
CA ASP A 28 3.06 -1.16 2.10
C ASP A 28 4.43 -1.84 1.86
N PRO A 29 4.46 -3.18 1.64
CA PRO A 29 5.70 -3.92 1.40
C PRO A 29 6.45 -3.47 0.13
N LEU A 30 5.73 -2.88 -0.83
CA LEU A 30 6.30 -2.41 -2.09
C LEU A 30 7.00 -1.06 -1.91
N LEU A 31 6.52 -0.22 -0.99
CA LEU A 31 7.12 1.07 -0.68
C LEU A 31 8.28 0.94 0.32
N THR A 32 8.11 0.13 1.36
CA THR A 32 9.12 -0.03 2.42
C THR A 32 10.21 -1.03 2.09
N ARG A 33 10.00 -1.87 1.07
CA ARG A 33 10.82 -3.04 0.73
C ARG A 33 10.91 -4.03 1.89
N VAL A 34 10.37 -5.22 1.69
CA VAL A 34 10.51 -6.31 2.67
C VAL A 34 11.83 -7.05 2.51
N SER A 35 12.32 -7.62 3.61
CA SER A 35 13.50 -8.47 3.56
C SER A 35 13.23 -9.72 2.73
N ALA A 36 14.30 -10.34 2.24
CA ALA A 36 14.20 -11.55 1.43
C ALA A 36 13.51 -12.72 2.16
N SER A 37 13.58 -12.77 3.50
CA SER A 37 12.97 -13.82 4.31
C SER A 37 11.47 -13.63 4.56
N THR A 38 10.97 -12.39 4.53
CA THR A 38 9.55 -12.08 4.73
C THR A 38 8.77 -11.92 3.43
N ASN A 39 9.45 -11.96 2.27
CA ASN A 39 8.80 -11.92 0.96
C ASN A 39 8.22 -13.30 0.58
N PRO A 40 6.89 -13.47 0.50
CA PRO A 40 6.26 -14.74 0.15
C PRO A 40 6.48 -15.17 -1.30
N PHE A 41 6.84 -14.24 -2.19
CA PHE A 41 7.14 -14.53 -3.60
C PHE A 41 8.58 -14.99 -3.82
N ARG A 42 9.44 -14.94 -2.79
CA ARG A 42 10.82 -15.36 -2.95
C ARG A 42 10.93 -16.88 -2.77
N PRO A 43 11.54 -17.61 -3.74
CA PRO A 43 11.84 -19.02 -3.55
C PRO A 43 12.69 -19.23 -2.31
N GLN A 44 12.31 -20.19 -1.46
CA GLN A 44 13.13 -20.56 -0.32
C GLN A 44 14.45 -21.12 -0.84
N LYS A 45 15.56 -20.55 -0.35
CA LYS A 45 16.87 -21.16 -0.54
C LYS A 45 16.94 -22.37 0.38
N VAL A 46 16.44 -23.51 -0.09
CA VAL A 46 16.78 -24.80 0.52
C VAL A 46 18.26 -25.03 0.23
N CYS A 47 19.10 -24.90 1.26
CA CYS A 47 20.47 -25.39 1.20
C CYS A 47 20.37 -26.92 1.26
N SER A 48 20.29 -27.56 0.09
CA SER A 48 20.46 -29.01 -0.01
C SER A 48 21.93 -29.32 0.26
N PHE A 49 22.21 -30.00 1.38
CA PHE A 49 23.49 -30.65 1.60
C PHE A 49 23.56 -31.83 0.61
N LEU A 50 24.40 -31.69 -0.41
CA LEU A 50 24.77 -32.78 -1.31
C LEU A 50 25.99 -33.51 -0.71
#